data_AF-A0A7C2AL98-F1
#
_entry.id   AF-A0A7C2AL98-F1
#
_cell.length_a   1.000
_cell.length_b   1.000
_cell.length_c   1.000
_cell.angle_alpha   90.00
_cell.angle_beta   90.00
_cell.angle_gamma   90.00
#
_symmetry.space_group_name_H-M   'P 1'
#
loop_
_entity.id
_entity.type
_entity.pdbx_description
1 polymer ?
#
loop_
_entity_poly.entity_id
_entity_poly.type
_entity_poly.pdbx_seq_one_letter_code
_entity_poly.pdbx_strand_id
1 'polypeptide(L)'
;MEEDSVLVTPVKEIGVIPSWVGEDIPVPFEVAQEVGWLRKVLMKGKKEVEGYPCNKQDFKRVVEELGNVEGFVVPSDDVVTVESKGNVLVINACFGTKVNETLGRLVSSLLAQKHGESVRMGSDPYRIVLEFSGRVRVEDVKSLLFSIEPEAVEYLLRVILKNSSFIKWYLVHIGKKFGALSKDFDATSVGVKRLFELFEDSVVLEETLNKILWDRMDVENTMDVLRRIKKGEIRVVKQGFSVFSNIGFEVSRGLAVPQRAESVILEMLEKRLDEHRILLLCLNCFHSWRSTVKRAGVHPTCSRCGALRVAVVRDEEVSVVKKRNLGEDERMVVKRLGTNASLVLSYGRFALLALAARGVGPVTAARILRRYRFQELVSSEEVRKRFLKDIWRAELQYAETRGFWDRD
;
A
#
# COMPACT_ATOMS: atom_id res chain seq x y z
N MET A 1 -16.65 14.44 26.41
CA MET A 1 -17.09 13.12 25.94
C MET A 1 -17.83 13.36 24.63
N GLU A 2 -17.34 12.81 23.52
CA GLU A 2 -18.13 12.74 22.28
C GLU A 2 -18.92 11.43 22.38
N GLU A 3 -20.20 11.52 22.77
CA GLU A 3 -21.06 10.38 23.14
C GLU A 3 -21.50 9.50 21.95
N ASP A 4 -21.14 9.86 20.71
CA ASP A 4 -21.53 9.12 19.50
C ASP A 4 -20.41 8.29 18.87
N SER A 5 -19.31 8.03 19.58
CA SER A 5 -18.22 7.20 19.04
C SER A 5 -17.65 6.20 20.05
N VAL A 6 -17.51 4.94 19.60
CA VAL A 6 -16.84 3.89 20.37
C VAL A 6 -15.36 3.89 20.00
N LEU A 7 -14.51 4.16 20.99
CA LEU A 7 -13.06 4.00 20.85
C LEU A 7 -12.71 2.51 20.97
N VAL A 8 -12.44 1.88 19.83
CA VAL A 8 -11.96 0.50 19.78
C VAL A 8 -10.45 0.46 19.60
N THR A 9 -9.79 -0.32 20.44
CA THR A 9 -8.38 -0.72 20.27
C THR A 9 -8.38 -2.20 19.88
N PRO A 10 -7.69 -2.62 18.80
CA PRO A 10 -7.61 -4.03 18.45
C PRO A 10 -6.92 -4.81 19.58
N VAL A 11 -7.60 -5.81 20.12
CA VAL A 11 -7.02 -6.77 21.07
C VAL A 11 -6.04 -7.67 20.31
N LYS A 12 -4.84 -7.91 20.86
CA LYS A 12 -3.83 -8.80 20.25
C LYS A 12 -4.28 -10.26 20.23
N GLU A 13 -5.06 -10.70 21.22
CA GLU A 13 -5.62 -12.04 21.26
C GLU A 13 -7.07 -12.02 20.83
N ILE A 14 -7.23 -11.89 19.53
CA ILE A 14 -8.37 -12.50 18.87
C ILE A 14 -8.14 -14.00 19.04
N GLY A 15 -9.03 -14.72 19.73
CA GLY A 15 -9.02 -16.18 19.70
C GLY A 15 -8.80 -16.60 18.26
N VAL A 16 -7.78 -17.45 18.02
CA VAL A 16 -7.11 -17.61 16.71
C VAL A 16 -8.15 -17.53 15.59
N ILE A 17 -8.25 -16.35 14.95
CA ILE A 17 -9.05 -16.26 13.72
C ILE A 17 -8.43 -17.33 12.85
N PRO A 18 -9.21 -18.29 12.33
CA PRO A 18 -8.66 -19.23 11.38
C PRO A 18 -8.02 -18.41 10.27
N SER A 19 -6.69 -18.41 10.24
CA SER A 19 -5.97 -17.79 9.15
C SER A 19 -6.20 -18.73 7.99
N TRP A 20 -7.18 -18.38 7.14
CA TRP A 20 -7.30 -18.99 5.83
C TRP A 20 -6.11 -18.49 5.02
N VAL A 21 -4.97 -19.11 5.25
CA VAL A 21 -3.81 -19.05 4.36
C VAL A 21 -4.11 -20.07 3.27
N GLY A 22 -5.00 -19.69 2.36
CA GLY A 22 -5.28 -20.41 1.14
C GLY A 22 -4.70 -19.62 -0.02
N GLU A 23 -3.99 -20.31 -0.90
CA GLU A 23 -3.77 -19.80 -2.25
C GLU A 23 -4.94 -20.31 -3.09
N ASP A 24 -5.52 -19.45 -3.93
CA ASP A 24 -6.48 -19.91 -4.93
C ASP A 24 -5.78 -20.92 -5.83
N ILE A 25 -6.49 -22.00 -6.16
CA ILE A 25 -5.98 -23.01 -7.10
C ILE A 25 -5.68 -22.27 -8.41
N PRO A 26 -4.42 -22.32 -8.90
CA PRO A 26 -4.05 -21.57 -10.10
C PRO A 26 -4.84 -22.09 -11.29
N VAL A 27 -5.39 -21.17 -12.09
CA VAL A 27 -6.05 -21.53 -13.33
C VAL A 27 -4.97 -21.98 -14.32
N PRO A 28 -5.03 -23.22 -14.84
CA PRO A 28 -4.06 -23.74 -15.80
C PRO A 28 -4.05 -22.95 -17.11
N PHE A 29 -2.93 -23.06 -17.84
CA PHE A 29 -2.75 -22.39 -19.13
C PHE A 29 -3.83 -22.81 -20.14
N GLU A 30 -4.13 -24.11 -20.21
CA GLU A 30 -5.08 -24.68 -21.17
C GLU A 30 -6.51 -24.18 -20.92
N VAL A 31 -6.90 -24.10 -19.64
CA VAL A 31 -8.21 -23.57 -19.24
C VAL A 31 -8.34 -22.10 -19.59
N ALA A 32 -7.28 -21.31 -19.35
CA ALA A 32 -7.29 -19.90 -19.71
C ALA A 32 -7.33 -19.69 -21.23
N GLN A 33 -6.61 -20.51 -22.00
CA GLN A 33 -6.67 -20.51 -23.46
C GLN A 33 -8.06 -20.86 -23.97
N GLU A 34 -8.72 -21.86 -23.39
CA GLU A 34 -10.10 -22.24 -23.72
C GLU A 34 -11.08 -21.07 -23.49
N VAL A 35 -10.95 -20.37 -22.36
CA VAL A 35 -11.73 -19.15 -22.08
C VAL A 35 -11.45 -18.06 -23.12
N GLY A 36 -10.18 -17.88 -23.50
CA GLY A 36 -9.80 -16.95 -24.57
C GLY A 36 -10.46 -17.28 -25.91
N TRP A 37 -10.50 -18.57 -26.27
CA TRP A 37 -11.18 -19.07 -27.46
C TRP A 37 -12.70 -18.84 -27.39
N LEU A 38 -13.32 -19.12 -26.24
CA LEU A 38 -14.76 -18.87 -26.03
C LEU A 38 -15.10 -17.39 -26.21
N ARG A 39 -14.30 -16.47 -25.64
CA ARG A 39 -14.48 -15.01 -25.85
C ARG A 39 -14.52 -14.68 -27.33
N LYS A 40 -13.57 -15.20 -28.11
CA LYS A 40 -13.48 -14.98 -29.55
C LYS A 40 -14.67 -15.55 -30.32
N VAL A 41 -15.16 -16.72 -29.94
CA VAL A 41 -16.32 -17.36 -30.58
C VAL A 41 -17.61 -16.61 -30.28
N LEU A 42 -17.84 -16.24 -29.01
CA LEU A 42 -19.04 -15.53 -28.58
C LEU A 42 -19.14 -14.13 -29.17
N MET A 43 -18.01 -13.39 -29.22
CA MET A 43 -17.97 -12.03 -29.78
C MET A 43 -18.16 -12.01 -31.30
N LYS A 44 -18.02 -13.16 -31.98
CA LYS A 44 -18.41 -13.32 -33.41
C LYS A 44 -19.90 -13.60 -33.60
N GLY A 45 -20.70 -13.55 -32.53
CA GLY A 45 -22.16 -13.70 -32.58
C GLY A 45 -22.65 -15.15 -32.50
N LYS A 46 -21.77 -16.13 -32.22
CA LYS A 46 -22.24 -17.48 -31.90
C LYS A 46 -22.94 -17.46 -30.54
N LYS A 47 -24.17 -17.98 -30.50
CA LYS A 47 -25.00 -18.07 -29.27
C LYS A 47 -24.95 -19.45 -28.62
N GLU A 48 -24.23 -20.37 -29.24
CA GLU A 48 -24.01 -21.73 -28.77
C GLU A 48 -22.66 -22.25 -29.31
N VAL A 49 -22.06 -23.15 -28.54
CA VAL A 49 -20.86 -23.90 -28.92
C VAL A 49 -21.23 -25.37 -28.86
N GLU A 50 -21.25 -26.03 -30.01
CA GLU A 50 -21.63 -27.44 -30.13
C GLU A 50 -20.69 -28.32 -29.29
N GLY A 51 -21.27 -29.22 -28.49
CA GLY A 51 -20.53 -30.11 -27.60
C GLY A 51 -19.97 -29.47 -26.33
N TYR A 52 -20.16 -28.16 -26.11
CA TYR A 52 -19.73 -27.49 -24.89
C TYR A 52 -20.78 -27.68 -23.78
N PRO A 53 -20.39 -28.00 -22.52
CA PRO A 53 -21.32 -28.24 -21.42
C PRO A 53 -21.91 -26.94 -20.85
N CYS A 54 -22.52 -26.10 -21.71
CA CYS A 54 -23.11 -24.83 -21.33
C CYS A 54 -24.34 -24.48 -22.19
N ASN A 55 -25.32 -23.84 -21.56
CA ASN A 55 -26.63 -23.56 -22.12
C ASN A 55 -26.58 -22.30 -23.01
N LYS A 56 -27.47 -22.19 -24.00
CA LYS A 56 -27.66 -20.96 -24.78
C LYS A 56 -27.92 -19.71 -23.92
N GLN A 57 -28.67 -19.88 -22.82
CA GLN A 57 -29.01 -18.79 -21.92
C GLN A 57 -27.79 -18.26 -21.17
N ASP A 58 -26.87 -19.13 -20.75
CA ASP A 58 -25.68 -18.73 -20.01
C ASP A 58 -24.66 -18.07 -20.94
N PHE A 59 -24.50 -18.57 -22.17
CA PHE A 59 -23.73 -17.85 -23.19
C PHE A 59 -24.30 -16.46 -23.48
N LYS A 60 -25.63 -16.31 -23.53
CA LYS A 60 -26.27 -15.01 -23.71
C LYS A 60 -25.96 -14.07 -22.54
N ARG A 61 -26.02 -14.55 -21.30
CA ARG A 61 -25.65 -13.77 -20.10
C ARG A 61 -24.21 -13.28 -20.16
N VAL A 62 -23.26 -14.14 -20.56
CA VAL A 62 -21.85 -13.75 -20.71
C VAL A 62 -21.69 -12.61 -21.73
N VAL A 63 -22.38 -12.70 -22.88
CA VAL A 63 -22.34 -11.65 -23.90
C VAL A 63 -22.99 -10.35 -23.38
N GLU A 64 -24.10 -10.45 -22.64
CA GLU A 64 -24.77 -9.30 -22.02
C GLU A 64 -23.88 -8.63 -20.95
N GLU A 65 -23.20 -9.40 -20.10
CA GLU A 65 -22.28 -8.91 -19.06
C GLU A 65 -21.02 -8.26 -19.62
N LEU A 66 -20.47 -8.79 -20.71
CA LEU A 66 -19.35 -8.17 -21.42
C LEU A 66 -19.72 -6.80 -22.02
N GLY A 67 -21.02 -6.51 -22.14
CA GLY A 67 -21.52 -5.22 -22.59
C GLY A 67 -21.12 -4.89 -24.03
N ASN A 68 -21.14 -3.59 -24.37
CA ASN A 68 -20.72 -3.17 -25.70
C ASN A 68 -19.19 -3.16 -25.82
N VAL A 69 -18.64 -4.14 -26.53
CA VAL A 69 -17.20 -4.22 -26.89
C VAL A 69 -16.88 -3.58 -28.25
N GLU A 70 -17.86 -2.93 -28.90
CA GLU A 70 -17.65 -2.27 -30.20
C GLU A 70 -16.49 -1.28 -30.14
N GLY A 71 -15.59 -1.37 -31.13
CA GLY A 71 -14.39 -0.54 -31.22
C GLY A 71 -13.17 -1.08 -30.47
N PHE A 72 -13.30 -2.17 -29.70
CA PHE A 72 -12.17 -2.83 -29.04
C PHE A 72 -11.87 -4.20 -29.65
N VAL A 73 -10.58 -4.55 -29.72
CA VAL A 73 -10.17 -5.92 -30.02
C VAL A 73 -10.34 -6.76 -28.77
N VAL A 74 -10.94 -7.94 -28.94
CA VAL A 74 -11.21 -8.87 -27.86
C VAL A 74 -9.94 -9.67 -27.54
N PRO A 75 -9.41 -9.63 -26.30
CA PRO A 75 -8.30 -10.48 -25.89
C PRO A 75 -8.76 -11.94 -25.82
N SER A 76 -8.00 -12.83 -26.48
CA SER A 76 -8.35 -14.22 -26.75
C SER A 76 -7.14 -15.16 -26.58
N ASP A 77 -7.29 -16.40 -27.03
CA ASP A 77 -6.23 -17.43 -27.10
C ASP A 77 -5.04 -17.00 -28.00
N ASP A 78 -5.30 -16.19 -29.03
CA ASP A 78 -4.35 -15.76 -30.05
C ASP A 78 -4.17 -14.23 -30.14
N VAL A 79 -4.77 -13.46 -29.23
CA VAL A 79 -4.67 -12.00 -29.20
C VAL A 79 -4.41 -11.49 -27.79
N VAL A 80 -3.29 -10.80 -27.62
CA VAL A 80 -2.96 -10.02 -26.42
C VAL A 80 -3.26 -8.55 -26.69
N THR A 81 -4.02 -7.91 -25.80
CA THR A 81 -4.22 -6.46 -25.85
C THR A 81 -3.39 -5.76 -24.78
N VAL A 82 -2.78 -4.63 -25.16
CA VAL A 82 -2.04 -3.77 -24.24
C VAL A 82 -2.75 -2.42 -24.16
N GLU A 83 -3.21 -2.09 -22.97
CA GLU A 83 -4.12 -0.98 -22.71
C GLU A 83 -3.55 -0.08 -21.61
N SER A 84 -3.78 1.22 -21.70
CA SER A 84 -3.23 2.19 -20.73
C SER A 84 -4.27 3.21 -20.30
N LYS A 85 -4.24 3.58 -19.02
CA LYS A 85 -5.06 4.62 -18.40
C LYS A 85 -4.29 5.30 -17.27
N GLY A 86 -3.84 6.53 -17.49
CA GLY A 86 -3.06 7.27 -16.52
C GLY A 86 -1.69 6.63 -16.27
N ASN A 87 -1.44 6.21 -15.03
CA ASN A 87 -0.22 5.52 -14.59
C ASN A 87 -0.38 3.98 -14.56
N VAL A 88 -1.52 3.45 -15.03
CA VAL A 88 -1.80 2.02 -15.05
C VAL A 88 -1.80 1.49 -16.48
N LEU A 89 -1.16 0.34 -16.67
CA LEU A 89 -1.11 -0.42 -17.90
C LEU A 89 -1.62 -1.84 -17.65
N VAL A 90 -2.46 -2.34 -18.53
CA VAL A 90 -3.04 -3.68 -18.46
C VAL A 90 -2.66 -4.45 -19.72
N ILE A 91 -2.10 -5.64 -19.52
CA ILE A 91 -1.85 -6.62 -20.58
C ILE A 91 -2.93 -7.69 -20.41
N ASN A 92 -3.94 -7.70 -21.29
CA ASN A 92 -4.94 -8.75 -21.28
C ASN A 92 -4.40 -9.96 -22.04
N ALA A 93 -4.23 -11.06 -21.32
CA ALA A 93 -3.50 -12.24 -21.74
C ALA A 93 -4.15 -13.48 -21.10
N CYS A 94 -4.82 -14.29 -21.91
CA CYS A 94 -5.52 -15.50 -21.46
C CYS A 94 -4.55 -16.68 -21.31
N PHE A 95 -3.52 -16.52 -20.47
CA PHE A 95 -2.45 -17.53 -20.29
C PHE A 95 -2.50 -18.23 -18.92
N GLY A 96 -3.46 -17.93 -18.07
CA GLY A 96 -3.60 -18.60 -16.77
C GLY A 96 -2.69 -17.99 -15.71
N THR A 97 -2.86 -18.45 -14.47
CA THR A 97 -2.32 -17.77 -13.29
C THR A 97 -0.80 -17.75 -13.30
N LYS A 98 -0.17 -18.91 -13.51
CA LYS A 98 1.29 -19.05 -13.38
C LYS A 98 2.04 -18.41 -14.54
N VAL A 99 1.54 -18.51 -15.78
CA VAL A 99 2.17 -17.87 -16.94
C VAL A 99 2.07 -16.35 -16.83
N ASN A 100 0.91 -15.81 -16.45
CA ASN A 100 0.75 -14.37 -16.24
C ASN A 100 1.60 -13.84 -15.07
N GLU A 101 1.70 -14.61 -13.98
CA GLU A 101 2.61 -14.28 -12.86
C GLU A 101 4.07 -14.21 -13.34
N THR A 102 4.49 -15.20 -14.14
CA THR A 102 5.85 -15.33 -14.66
C THR A 102 6.17 -14.19 -15.63
N LEU A 103 5.32 -13.99 -16.63
CA LEU A 103 5.47 -12.94 -17.64
C LEU A 103 5.39 -11.55 -17.00
N GLY A 104 4.46 -11.33 -16.07
CA GLY A 104 4.32 -10.05 -15.40
C GLY A 104 5.52 -9.69 -14.53
N ARG A 105 6.16 -10.66 -13.87
CA ARG A 105 7.41 -10.43 -13.12
C ARG A 105 8.58 -10.08 -14.02
N LEU A 106 8.73 -10.79 -15.14
CA LEU A 106 9.74 -10.46 -16.16
C LEU A 106 9.54 -9.04 -16.68
N VAL A 107 8.33 -8.73 -17.15
CA VAL A 107 7.99 -7.44 -17.75
C VAL A 107 8.15 -6.32 -16.74
N SER A 108 7.59 -6.45 -15.54
CA SER A 108 7.68 -5.42 -14.50
C SER A 108 9.13 -5.16 -14.06
N SER A 109 9.93 -6.20 -13.88
CA SER A 109 11.33 -6.05 -13.46
C SER A 109 12.20 -5.42 -14.54
N LEU A 110 12.05 -5.83 -15.80
CA LEU A 110 12.81 -5.26 -16.91
C LEU A 110 12.40 -3.81 -17.20
N LEU A 111 11.12 -3.48 -17.07
CA LEU A 111 10.66 -2.08 -17.16
C LEU A 111 11.18 -1.24 -15.99
N ALA A 112 11.18 -1.79 -14.77
CA ALA A 112 11.74 -1.09 -13.61
C ALA A 112 13.22 -0.76 -13.82
N GLN A 113 13.99 -1.70 -14.36
CA GLN A 113 15.39 -1.48 -14.72
C GLN A 113 15.56 -0.43 -15.84
N LYS A 114 14.73 -0.49 -16.89
CA LYS A 114 14.78 0.44 -18.02
C LYS A 114 14.45 1.88 -17.62
N HIS A 115 13.45 2.05 -16.73
CA HIS A 115 12.94 3.37 -16.35
C HIS A 115 13.54 3.92 -15.05
N GLY A 116 14.23 3.09 -14.27
CA GLY A 116 14.79 3.49 -12.96
C GLY A 116 13.72 3.73 -11.88
N GLU A 117 12.49 3.27 -12.10
CA GLU A 117 11.35 3.45 -11.19
C GLU A 117 10.77 2.11 -10.78
N SER A 118 10.20 2.02 -9.56
CA SER A 118 9.53 0.80 -9.11
C SER A 118 8.20 0.62 -9.85
N VAL A 119 7.96 -0.59 -10.35
CA VAL A 119 6.69 -0.97 -10.99
C VAL A 119 5.94 -1.90 -10.05
N ARG A 120 4.73 -1.51 -9.63
CA ARG A 120 3.84 -2.42 -8.91
C ARG A 120 3.17 -3.34 -9.92
N MET A 121 3.21 -4.63 -9.65
CA MET A 121 2.66 -5.66 -10.53
C MET A 121 1.63 -6.49 -9.77
N GLY A 122 0.54 -6.83 -10.46
CA GLY A 122 -0.38 -7.88 -10.07
C GLY A 122 -0.85 -8.63 -11.31
N SER A 123 -1.33 -9.86 -11.14
CA SER A 123 -1.88 -10.65 -12.23
C SER A 123 -3.01 -11.54 -11.75
N ASP A 124 -3.86 -11.90 -12.71
CA ASP A 124 -4.83 -12.97 -12.58
C ASP A 124 -4.75 -13.89 -13.82
N PRO A 125 -5.61 -14.91 -13.96
CA PRO A 125 -5.56 -15.83 -15.10
C PRO A 125 -5.66 -15.20 -16.49
N TYR A 126 -6.17 -13.96 -16.59
CA TYR A 126 -6.53 -13.32 -17.84
C TYR A 126 -5.88 -11.96 -18.06
N ARG A 127 -5.20 -11.40 -17.05
CA ARG A 127 -4.54 -10.10 -17.18
C ARG A 127 -3.32 -9.93 -16.28
N ILE A 128 -2.42 -9.06 -16.72
CA ILE A 128 -1.29 -8.54 -15.95
C ILE A 128 -1.49 -7.03 -15.82
N VAL A 129 -1.45 -6.52 -14.61
CA VAL A 129 -1.62 -5.10 -14.28
C VAL A 129 -0.30 -4.55 -13.77
N LEU A 130 0.15 -3.47 -14.40
CA LEU A 130 1.36 -2.74 -14.08
C LEU A 130 1.00 -1.31 -13.71
N GLU A 131 1.40 -0.89 -12.52
CA GLU A 131 1.21 0.47 -12.02
C GLU A 131 2.58 1.13 -11.85
N PHE A 132 2.72 2.31 -12.46
CA PHE A 132 3.94 3.10 -12.49
C PHE A 132 3.77 4.36 -11.64
N SER A 133 4.89 5.00 -11.28
CA SER A 133 4.88 6.33 -10.68
C SER A 133 4.59 7.42 -11.72
N GLY A 134 5.08 7.24 -12.95
CA GLY A 134 4.82 8.11 -14.11
C GLY A 134 3.89 7.50 -15.17
N ARG A 135 3.83 8.17 -16.34
CA ARG A 135 3.16 7.61 -17.54
C ARG A 135 4.14 6.72 -18.30
N VAL A 136 3.69 5.53 -18.68
CA VAL A 136 4.46 4.60 -19.53
C VAL A 136 3.78 4.42 -20.89
N ARG A 137 4.59 4.35 -21.95
CA ARG A 137 4.10 4.14 -23.29
C ARG A 137 3.84 2.65 -23.50
N VAL A 138 2.70 2.34 -24.11
CA VAL A 138 2.34 0.96 -24.50
C VAL A 138 3.41 0.33 -25.41
N GLU A 139 4.06 1.16 -26.24
CA GLU A 139 5.16 0.76 -27.11
C GLU A 139 6.34 0.14 -26.35
N ASP A 140 6.64 0.61 -25.14
CA ASP A 140 7.75 0.09 -24.35
C ASP A 140 7.46 -1.36 -23.93
N VAL A 141 6.22 -1.67 -23.50
CA VAL A 141 5.79 -3.04 -23.17
C VAL A 141 5.80 -3.94 -24.40
N LYS A 142 5.25 -3.45 -25.52
CA LYS A 142 5.24 -4.22 -26.77
C LYS A 142 6.67 -4.55 -27.19
N SER A 143 7.56 -3.55 -27.25
CA SER A 143 8.97 -3.76 -27.61
C SER A 143 9.65 -4.78 -26.71
N LEU A 144 9.35 -4.76 -25.41
CA LEU A 144 9.91 -5.67 -24.44
C LEU A 144 9.46 -7.12 -24.66
N LEU A 145 8.17 -7.34 -24.92
CA LEU A 145 7.65 -8.69 -25.21
C LEU A 145 8.33 -9.31 -26.43
N PHE A 146 8.67 -8.51 -27.44
CA PHE A 146 9.40 -8.97 -28.63
C PHE A 146 10.91 -9.14 -28.39
N SER A 147 11.50 -8.45 -27.42
CA SER A 147 12.95 -8.50 -27.15
C SER A 147 13.38 -9.60 -26.19
N ILE A 148 12.47 -10.16 -25.39
CA ILE A 148 12.82 -11.22 -24.43
C ILE A 148 13.15 -12.50 -25.22
N GLU A 149 14.35 -13.04 -25.04
CA GLU A 149 14.71 -14.35 -25.55
C GLU A 149 14.04 -15.45 -24.73
N PRO A 150 13.21 -16.33 -25.34
CA PRO A 150 12.52 -17.39 -24.62
C PRO A 150 13.50 -18.26 -23.81
N GLU A 151 14.63 -18.63 -24.40
CA GLU A 151 15.64 -19.48 -23.76
C GLU A 151 16.32 -18.82 -22.56
N ALA A 152 16.22 -17.49 -22.43
CA ALA A 152 16.76 -16.75 -21.28
C ALA A 152 15.77 -16.61 -20.12
N VAL A 153 14.50 -17.03 -20.27
CA VAL A 153 13.44 -16.79 -19.29
C VAL A 153 13.78 -17.32 -17.90
N GLU A 154 14.22 -18.58 -17.81
CA GLU A 154 14.53 -19.19 -16.51
C GLU A 154 15.67 -18.45 -15.80
N TYR A 155 16.74 -18.14 -16.55
CA TYR A 155 17.89 -17.42 -16.03
C TYR A 155 17.48 -16.03 -15.52
N LEU A 156 16.72 -15.28 -16.31
CA LEU A 156 16.23 -13.95 -15.92
C LEU A 156 15.36 -14.03 -14.68
N LEU A 157 14.45 -14.99 -14.59
CA LEU A 157 13.62 -15.19 -13.39
C LEU A 157 14.46 -15.45 -12.15
N ARG A 158 15.48 -16.31 -12.24
CA ARG A 158 16.38 -16.58 -11.10
C ARG A 158 17.07 -15.30 -10.64
N VAL A 159 17.55 -14.45 -11.56
CA VAL A 159 18.15 -13.15 -11.21
C VAL A 159 17.13 -12.19 -10.57
N ILE A 160 15.92 -12.12 -11.11
CA ILE A 160 14.84 -11.25 -10.59
C ILE A 160 14.40 -11.68 -9.19
N LEU A 161 14.23 -12.99 -8.96
CA LEU A 161 13.77 -13.53 -7.69
C LEU A 161 14.78 -13.30 -6.56
N LYS A 162 16.08 -13.43 -6.84
CA LYS A 162 17.15 -13.14 -5.87
C LYS A 162 17.09 -11.70 -5.33
N ASN A 163 16.62 -10.76 -6.15
CA ASN A 163 16.51 -9.34 -5.80
C ASN A 163 15.11 -8.91 -5.34
N SER A 164 14.18 -9.86 -5.20
CA SER A 164 12.77 -9.59 -4.90
C SER A 164 12.44 -9.84 -3.43
N SER A 165 11.56 -9.00 -2.85
CA SER A 165 11.00 -9.29 -1.52
C SER A 165 10.14 -10.55 -1.47
N PHE A 166 9.71 -11.05 -2.64
CA PHE A 166 8.91 -12.26 -2.79
C PHE A 166 9.62 -13.52 -2.26
N ILE A 167 10.95 -13.58 -2.38
CA ILE A 167 11.73 -14.75 -1.96
C ILE A 167 11.75 -14.94 -0.44
N LYS A 168 11.54 -13.87 0.33
CA LYS A 168 11.76 -13.83 1.78
C LYS A 168 10.97 -14.92 2.51
N TRP A 169 9.68 -15.04 2.18
CA TRP A 169 8.80 -15.98 2.84
C TRP A 169 9.27 -17.42 2.59
N TYR A 170 9.50 -17.78 1.31
CA TYR A 170 9.99 -19.10 0.94
C TYR A 170 11.34 -19.42 1.56
N LEU A 171 12.28 -18.47 1.55
CA LEU A 171 13.62 -18.65 2.11
C LEU A 171 13.57 -18.96 3.61
N VAL A 172 12.71 -18.25 4.36
CA VAL A 172 12.52 -18.51 5.79
C VAL A 172 11.90 -19.89 6.01
N HIS A 173 10.85 -20.24 5.27
CA HIS A 173 10.16 -21.51 5.42
C HIS A 173 11.06 -22.70 5.05
N ILE A 174 11.84 -22.58 3.99
CA ILE A 174 12.77 -23.62 3.55
C ILE A 174 13.97 -23.68 4.49
N GLY A 175 14.53 -22.54 4.92
CA GLY A 175 15.56 -22.50 5.95
C GLY A 175 15.13 -23.20 7.24
N LYS A 176 13.88 -23.04 7.67
CA LYS A 176 13.30 -23.77 8.81
C LYS A 176 13.18 -25.28 8.54
N LYS A 177 12.74 -25.68 7.34
CA LYS A 177 12.63 -27.10 6.94
C LYS A 177 14.00 -27.80 6.90
N PHE A 178 15.03 -27.11 6.42
CA PHE A 178 16.40 -27.60 6.38
C PHE A 178 17.09 -27.56 7.76
N GLY A 179 16.47 -26.97 8.78
CA GLY A 179 17.06 -26.80 10.11
C GLY A 179 18.13 -25.71 10.18
N ALA A 180 18.33 -24.95 9.09
CA ALA A 180 19.26 -23.82 9.06
C ALA A 180 18.71 -22.59 9.81
N LEU A 181 17.39 -22.51 10.01
CA LEU A 181 16.73 -21.55 10.87
C LEU A 181 15.94 -22.28 11.95
N SER A 182 15.95 -21.73 13.17
CA SER A 182 15.15 -22.26 14.26
C SER A 182 13.64 -22.06 14.00
N LYS A 183 12.80 -22.90 14.60
CA LYS A 183 11.35 -22.85 14.38
C LYS A 183 10.74 -21.52 14.85
N ASP A 184 11.28 -20.96 15.93
CA ASP A 184 10.94 -19.69 16.56
C ASP A 184 11.61 -18.47 15.90
N PHE A 185 12.40 -18.66 14.83
CA PHE A 185 13.04 -17.55 14.13
C PHE A 185 12.01 -16.53 13.61
N ASP A 186 12.15 -15.29 14.08
CA ASP A 186 11.33 -14.14 13.66
C ASP A 186 11.93 -13.44 12.46
N ALA A 187 11.35 -13.73 11.29
CA ALA A 187 11.76 -13.14 10.02
C ALA A 187 11.41 -11.65 9.89
N THR A 188 10.57 -11.06 10.75
CA THR A 188 10.22 -9.64 10.65
C THR A 188 11.40 -8.73 11.06
N SER A 189 12.27 -9.23 11.92
CA SER A 189 13.46 -8.52 12.42
C SER A 189 14.62 -8.41 11.41
N VAL A 190 14.62 -9.25 10.35
CA VAL A 190 15.74 -9.33 9.39
C VAL A 190 15.31 -8.87 8.00
N GLY A 191 16.12 -7.99 7.40
CA GLY A 191 15.95 -7.56 6.02
C GLY A 191 16.23 -8.68 5.00
N VAL A 192 15.59 -8.62 3.84
CA VAL A 192 15.73 -9.63 2.77
C VAL A 192 17.19 -9.80 2.33
N LYS A 193 17.92 -8.69 2.18
CA LYS A 193 19.34 -8.72 1.76
C LYS A 193 20.21 -9.53 2.71
N ARG A 194 20.06 -9.33 4.02
CA ARG A 194 20.84 -10.06 5.02
C ARG A 194 20.47 -11.54 5.06
N LEU A 195 19.19 -11.88 4.89
CA LEU A 195 18.78 -13.28 4.76
C LEU A 195 19.39 -13.92 3.50
N PHE A 196 19.45 -13.18 2.40
CA PHE A 196 20.06 -13.65 1.18
C PHE A 196 21.56 -13.90 1.36
N GLU A 197 22.31 -12.93 1.89
CA GLU A 197 23.76 -13.06 2.17
C GLU A 197 24.09 -14.27 3.06
N LEU A 198 23.21 -14.61 4.01
CA LEU A 198 23.39 -15.79 4.88
C LEU A 198 23.25 -17.13 4.15
N PHE A 199 22.47 -17.16 3.08
CA PHE A 199 22.15 -18.37 2.31
C PHE A 199 22.73 -18.32 0.89
N GLU A 200 23.60 -17.35 0.60
CA GLU A 200 24.28 -17.26 -0.68
C GLU A 200 25.08 -18.55 -0.93
N ASP A 201 25.00 -19.05 -2.17
CA ASP A 201 25.60 -20.32 -2.60
C ASP A 201 25.24 -21.55 -1.73
N SER A 202 24.10 -21.51 -1.03
CA SER A 202 23.58 -22.64 -0.26
C SER A 202 22.51 -23.42 -1.00
N VAL A 203 22.40 -24.72 -0.67
CA VAL A 203 21.30 -25.59 -1.13
C VAL A 203 19.93 -25.04 -0.68
N VAL A 204 19.88 -24.32 0.45
CA VAL A 204 18.64 -23.68 0.94
C VAL A 204 18.15 -22.63 -0.05
N LEU A 205 19.04 -21.79 -0.58
CA LEU A 205 18.67 -20.77 -1.56
C LEU A 205 18.31 -21.40 -2.90
N GLU A 206 19.05 -22.42 -3.35
CA GLU A 206 18.74 -23.13 -4.59
C GLU A 206 17.35 -23.77 -4.55
N GLU A 207 17.06 -24.52 -3.48
CA GLU A 207 15.73 -25.11 -3.26
C GLU A 207 14.65 -24.03 -3.13
N THR A 208 14.98 -22.88 -2.54
CA THR A 208 14.04 -21.74 -2.47
C THR A 208 13.64 -21.25 -3.86
N LEU A 209 14.61 -21.08 -4.76
CA LEU A 209 14.34 -20.67 -6.13
C LEU A 209 13.55 -21.75 -6.88
N ASN A 210 13.95 -23.02 -6.76
CA ASN A 210 13.27 -24.13 -7.42
C ASN A 210 11.81 -24.26 -6.94
N LYS A 211 11.58 -24.12 -5.64
CA LYS A 211 10.24 -24.17 -5.04
C LYS A 211 9.34 -23.04 -5.53
N ILE A 212 9.87 -21.82 -5.63
CA ILE A 212 9.13 -20.68 -6.18
C ILE A 212 8.78 -20.92 -7.65
N LEU A 213 9.76 -21.32 -8.46
CA LEU A 213 9.55 -21.60 -9.88
C LEU A 213 8.47 -22.67 -10.07
N TRP A 214 8.50 -23.73 -9.26
CA TRP A 214 7.52 -24.81 -9.31
C TRP A 214 6.12 -24.38 -8.84
N ASP A 215 6.03 -23.75 -7.67
CA ASP A 215 4.73 -23.44 -7.05
C ASP A 215 4.02 -22.29 -7.78
N ARG A 216 4.77 -21.28 -8.23
CA ARG A 216 4.20 -19.98 -8.63
C ARG A 216 4.40 -19.64 -10.10
N MET A 217 5.35 -20.27 -10.77
CA MET A 217 5.73 -19.92 -12.14
C MET A 217 5.45 -21.07 -13.10
N ASP A 218 5.36 -20.72 -14.38
CA ASP A 218 5.25 -21.69 -15.47
C ASP A 218 6.21 -21.25 -16.58
N VAL A 219 7.45 -21.70 -16.47
CA VAL A 219 8.55 -21.30 -17.34
C VAL A 219 8.32 -21.83 -18.75
N GLU A 220 7.92 -23.10 -18.88
CA GLU A 220 7.78 -23.77 -20.17
C GLU A 220 6.70 -23.11 -21.04
N ASN A 221 5.49 -22.91 -20.50
CA ASN A 221 4.43 -22.23 -21.25
C ASN A 221 4.75 -20.75 -21.48
N THR A 222 5.46 -20.08 -20.57
CA THR A 222 5.91 -18.70 -20.80
C THR A 222 6.86 -18.62 -22.00
N MET A 223 7.81 -19.57 -22.11
CA MET A 223 8.72 -19.66 -23.25
C MET A 223 7.96 -19.93 -24.55
N ASP A 224 6.98 -20.82 -24.54
CA ASP A 224 6.12 -21.07 -25.71
C ASP A 224 5.34 -19.82 -26.13
N VAL A 225 4.68 -19.15 -25.19
CA VAL A 225 3.95 -17.89 -25.45
C VAL A 225 4.85 -16.85 -26.09
N LEU A 226 6.07 -16.64 -25.58
CA LEU A 226 7.02 -15.68 -26.15
C LEU A 226 7.46 -16.09 -27.58
N ARG A 227 7.66 -17.39 -27.84
CA ARG A 227 7.94 -17.88 -29.20
C ARG A 227 6.77 -17.62 -30.15
N ARG A 228 5.54 -17.90 -29.71
CA ARG A 228 4.32 -17.68 -30.50
C ARG A 228 4.09 -16.19 -30.79
N ILE A 229 4.39 -15.30 -29.82
CA ILE A 229 4.39 -13.84 -30.04
C ILE A 229 5.43 -13.46 -31.10
N LYS A 230 6.68 -13.93 -30.97
CA LYS A 230 7.76 -13.64 -31.94
C LYS A 230 7.45 -14.14 -33.34
N LYS A 231 6.83 -15.32 -33.49
CA LYS A 231 6.39 -15.87 -34.78
C LYS A 231 5.16 -15.17 -35.38
N GLY A 232 4.47 -14.33 -34.60
CA GLY A 232 3.23 -13.67 -35.01
C GLY A 232 1.98 -14.54 -34.90
N GLU A 233 2.06 -15.71 -34.28
CA GLU A 233 0.93 -16.60 -34.00
C GLU A 233 0.02 -16.00 -32.91
N ILE A 234 0.61 -15.30 -31.93
CA ILE A 234 -0.11 -14.48 -30.96
C ILE A 234 0.07 -13.01 -31.33
N ARG A 235 -1.02 -12.32 -31.64
CA ARG A 235 -0.99 -10.91 -32.05
C ARG A 235 -1.02 -9.99 -30.84
N VAL A 236 -0.10 -9.02 -30.79
CA VAL A 236 -0.05 -7.99 -29.73
C VAL A 236 -0.60 -6.66 -30.24
N VAL A 237 -1.79 -6.29 -29.76
CA VAL A 237 -2.55 -5.12 -30.21
C VAL A 237 -2.55 -4.04 -29.12
N LYS A 238 -2.26 -2.80 -29.51
CA LYS A 238 -2.44 -1.62 -28.67
C LYS A 238 -3.86 -1.09 -28.84
N GLN A 239 -4.55 -0.81 -27.74
CA GLN A 239 -5.86 -0.15 -27.78
C GLN A 239 -6.10 0.72 -26.54
N GLY A 240 -7.24 1.43 -26.52
CA GLY A 240 -7.70 2.17 -25.34
C GLY A 240 -8.14 1.24 -24.21
N PHE A 241 -8.46 1.81 -23.05
CA PHE A 241 -8.89 1.05 -21.88
C PHE A 241 -10.30 0.46 -22.10
N SER A 242 -10.39 -0.85 -22.23
CA SER A 242 -11.59 -1.60 -22.59
C SER A 242 -12.35 -2.16 -21.36
N VAL A 243 -13.50 -2.78 -21.61
CA VAL A 243 -14.29 -3.45 -20.57
C VAL A 243 -13.49 -4.56 -19.87
N PHE A 244 -12.64 -5.29 -20.60
CA PHE A 244 -11.80 -6.36 -20.04
C PHE A 244 -10.80 -5.85 -18.99
N SER A 245 -10.29 -4.63 -19.19
CA SER A 245 -9.42 -3.96 -18.23
C SER A 245 -10.19 -3.30 -17.08
N ASN A 246 -11.40 -2.78 -17.33
CA ASN A 246 -12.25 -2.18 -16.29
C ASN A 246 -12.70 -3.21 -15.24
N ILE A 247 -13.14 -4.40 -15.66
CA ILE A 247 -13.60 -5.48 -14.75
C ILE A 247 -12.47 -5.92 -13.80
N GLY A 248 -11.21 -5.77 -14.20
CA GLY A 248 -10.03 -6.22 -13.44
C GLY A 248 -9.36 -5.16 -12.60
N PHE A 249 -9.60 -3.89 -12.90
CA PHE A 249 -8.95 -2.77 -12.24
C PHE A 249 -9.29 -2.70 -10.74
N GLU A 250 -10.48 -3.14 -10.34
CA GLU A 250 -10.89 -3.21 -8.93
C GLU A 250 -10.30 -4.44 -8.21
N VAL A 251 -10.26 -5.59 -8.89
CA VAL A 251 -9.76 -6.87 -8.34
C VAL A 251 -8.23 -6.86 -8.17
N SER A 252 -7.48 -6.30 -9.12
CA SER A 252 -6.02 -6.22 -9.04
C SER A 252 -5.53 -5.22 -7.99
N ARG A 253 -6.28 -4.14 -7.73
CA ARG A 253 -6.04 -3.32 -6.53
C ARG A 253 -6.25 -4.15 -5.27
N GLY A 254 -7.31 -4.97 -5.19
CA GLY A 254 -7.53 -5.89 -4.07
C GLY A 254 -6.35 -6.82 -3.77
N LEU A 255 -5.67 -7.33 -4.81
CA LEU A 255 -4.52 -8.25 -4.68
C LEU A 255 -3.19 -7.55 -4.30
N ALA A 256 -3.06 -6.25 -4.59
CA ALA A 256 -1.86 -5.46 -4.31
C ALA A 256 -2.04 -4.42 -3.19
N VAL A 257 -3.18 -4.43 -2.50
CA VAL A 257 -3.42 -3.62 -1.30
C VAL A 257 -2.80 -4.35 -0.11
N PRO A 258 -1.78 -3.79 0.57
CA PRO A 258 -1.50 -4.20 1.94
C PRO A 258 -2.80 -4.01 2.71
N GLN A 259 -3.21 -4.98 3.53
CA GLN A 259 -4.54 -5.05 4.16
C GLN A 259 -5.06 -3.78 4.87
N ARG A 260 -4.25 -2.72 5.05
CA ARG A 260 -4.72 -1.34 5.16
C ARG A 260 -3.73 -0.42 4.45
N ALA A 261 -4.19 0.42 3.52
CA ALA A 261 -3.34 1.46 2.93
C ALA A 261 -2.95 2.45 4.05
N GLU A 262 -1.73 2.33 4.56
CA GLU A 262 -1.18 3.18 5.63
C GLU A 262 -1.34 4.67 5.31
N SER A 263 -1.24 5.03 4.03
CA SER A 263 -1.51 6.39 3.53
C SER A 263 -2.92 6.89 3.86
N VAL A 264 -3.95 6.07 3.66
CA VAL A 264 -5.35 6.44 3.93
C VAL A 264 -5.56 6.66 5.42
N ILE A 265 -4.95 5.84 6.28
CA ILE A 265 -5.01 6.00 7.74
C ILE A 265 -4.34 7.32 8.15
N LEU A 266 -3.15 7.63 7.59
CA LEU A 266 -2.43 8.86 7.90
C LEU A 266 -3.18 10.10 7.40
N GLU A 267 -3.83 10.04 6.24
CA GLU A 267 -4.68 11.12 5.72
C GLU A 267 -5.90 11.36 6.61
N MET A 268 -6.58 10.28 7.06
CA MET A 268 -7.69 10.38 8.01
C MET A 268 -7.24 10.95 9.35
N LEU A 269 -6.06 10.54 9.84
CA LEU A 269 -5.45 11.06 11.06
C LEU A 269 -5.16 12.56 10.93
N GLU A 270 -4.49 12.97 9.85
CA GLU A 270 -4.15 14.38 9.61
C GLU A 270 -5.42 15.24 9.55
N LYS A 271 -6.43 14.80 8.81
CA LYS A 271 -7.72 15.51 8.73
C LYS A 271 -8.39 15.66 10.10
N ARG A 272 -8.40 14.60 10.91
CA ARG A 272 -8.96 14.63 12.27
C ARG A 272 -8.20 15.60 13.18
N LEU A 273 -6.87 15.60 13.13
CA LEU A 273 -6.03 16.50 13.93
C LEU A 273 -6.22 17.96 13.49
N ASP A 274 -6.34 18.20 12.19
CA ASP A 274 -6.59 19.52 11.62
C ASP A 274 -7.93 20.14 12.05
N GLU A 275 -8.97 19.32 12.09
CA GLU A 275 -10.32 19.70 12.48
C GLU A 275 -10.49 19.76 14.00
N HIS A 276 -9.52 19.25 14.76
CA HIS A 276 -9.58 19.24 16.23
C HIS A 276 -9.70 20.65 16.80
N ARG A 277 -10.67 20.84 17.69
CA ARG A 277 -10.93 22.11 18.38
C ARG A 277 -9.95 22.28 19.53
N ILE A 278 -9.28 23.42 19.56
CA ILE A 278 -8.28 23.78 20.57
C ILE A 278 -8.63 25.11 21.22
N LEU A 279 -8.31 25.24 22.50
CA LEU A 279 -8.34 26.50 23.24
C LEU A 279 -6.92 27.02 23.36
N LEU A 280 -6.68 28.23 22.83
CA LEU A 280 -5.39 28.89 22.85
C LEU A 280 -5.39 29.96 23.94
N LEU A 281 -4.27 30.10 24.65
CA LEU A 281 -4.04 31.11 25.67
C LEU A 281 -2.73 31.85 25.39
N CYS A 282 -2.79 33.17 25.31
CA CYS A 282 -1.61 34.00 25.28
C CYS A 282 -0.99 34.11 26.68
N LEU A 283 0.25 33.68 26.85
CA LEU A 283 0.97 33.80 28.13
C LEU A 283 1.48 35.22 28.41
N ASN A 284 1.33 36.15 27.47
CA ASN A 284 1.72 37.56 27.64
C ASN A 284 0.57 38.42 28.20
N CYS A 285 -0.63 38.33 27.60
CA CYS A 285 -1.78 39.16 27.97
C CYS A 285 -2.98 38.38 28.54
N PHE A 286 -2.84 37.06 28.72
CA PHE A 286 -3.87 36.14 29.24
C PHE A 286 -5.19 36.15 28.47
N HIS A 287 -5.18 36.61 27.22
CA HIS A 287 -6.31 36.46 26.32
C HIS A 287 -6.40 35.02 25.82
N SER A 288 -7.59 34.43 25.91
CA SER A 288 -7.88 33.09 25.40
C SER A 288 -8.93 33.12 24.29
N TRP A 289 -8.81 32.22 23.33
CA TRP A 289 -9.74 32.07 22.21
C TRP A 289 -9.78 30.63 21.70
N ARG A 290 -10.91 30.22 21.12
CA ARG A 290 -11.09 28.90 20.53
C ARG A 290 -10.79 28.94 19.03
N SER A 291 -10.18 27.89 18.52
CA SER A 291 -9.88 27.69 17.09
C SER A 291 -9.88 26.20 16.75
N THR A 292 -9.71 25.86 15.48
CA THR A 292 -9.20 24.54 15.08
C THR A 292 -7.70 24.62 14.82
N VAL A 293 -7.01 23.49 14.84
CA VAL A 293 -5.57 23.41 14.51
C VAL A 293 -5.31 23.99 13.12
N LYS A 294 -6.13 23.63 12.12
CA LYS A 294 -6.00 24.13 10.75
C LYS A 294 -6.19 25.66 10.64
N ARG A 295 -7.13 26.23 11.40
CA ARG A 295 -7.44 27.68 11.37
C ARG A 295 -6.46 28.53 12.17
N ALA A 296 -5.71 27.95 13.11
CA ALA A 296 -4.75 28.68 13.93
C ALA A 296 -3.52 29.20 13.14
N GLY A 297 -3.39 28.82 11.86
CA GLY A 297 -2.31 29.24 10.98
C GLY A 297 -1.00 28.50 11.26
N VAL A 298 0.04 28.84 10.50
CA VAL A 298 1.36 28.18 10.60
C VAL A 298 2.07 28.56 11.90
N HIS A 299 2.00 29.84 12.30
CA HIS A 299 2.46 30.34 13.60
C HIS A 299 1.32 31.13 14.25
N PRO A 300 0.68 30.59 15.30
CA PRO A 300 -0.42 31.29 15.96
C PRO A 300 0.10 32.53 16.70
N THR A 301 -0.55 33.66 16.46
CA THR A 301 -0.29 34.94 17.14
C THR A 301 -1.50 35.33 17.98
N CYS A 302 -1.27 36.04 19.09
CA CYS A 302 -2.37 36.59 19.86
C CYS A 302 -3.00 37.79 19.14
N SER A 303 -4.30 37.72 18.86
CA SER A 303 -5.07 38.82 18.23
C SER A 303 -5.13 40.11 19.06
N ARG A 304 -4.90 40.02 20.38
CA ARG A 304 -4.98 41.18 21.29
C ARG A 304 -3.66 41.94 21.45
N CYS A 305 -2.53 41.25 21.50
CA CYS A 305 -1.23 41.87 21.78
C CYS A 305 -0.12 41.50 20.79
N GLY A 306 -0.41 40.71 19.76
CA GLY A 306 0.55 40.29 18.74
C GLY A 306 1.60 39.26 19.20
N ALA A 307 1.62 38.87 20.49
CA ALA A 307 2.63 37.96 21.01
C ALA A 307 2.50 36.53 20.43
N LEU A 308 3.65 35.91 20.13
CA LEU A 308 3.76 34.52 19.64
C LEU A 308 3.75 33.47 20.77
N ARG A 309 3.80 33.91 22.04
CA ARG A 309 3.86 33.03 23.19
C ARG A 309 2.46 32.49 23.54
N VAL A 310 1.99 31.54 22.73
CA VAL A 310 0.65 30.96 22.78
C VAL A 310 0.74 29.50 23.22
N ALA A 311 -0.03 29.10 24.24
CA ALA A 311 -0.14 27.72 24.70
C ALA A 311 -1.51 27.12 24.32
N VAL A 312 -1.55 25.81 24.11
CA VAL A 312 -2.81 25.03 24.10
C VAL A 312 -3.18 24.70 25.54
N VAL A 313 -4.40 25.03 25.96
CA VAL A 313 -4.87 24.90 27.35
C VAL A 313 -6.20 24.17 27.44
N ARG A 314 -6.53 23.65 28.62
CA ARG A 314 -7.91 23.24 28.98
C ARG A 314 -8.66 24.43 29.60
N ASP A 315 -9.99 24.40 29.56
CA ASP A 315 -10.82 25.50 30.09
C ASP A 315 -10.52 25.79 31.59
N GLU A 316 -10.32 24.75 32.39
CA GLU A 316 -9.99 24.84 33.82
C GLU A 316 -8.65 25.57 34.10
N GLU A 317 -7.68 25.45 33.19
CA GLU A 317 -6.32 25.96 33.34
C GLU A 317 -6.22 27.47 33.09
N VAL A 318 -7.20 28.06 32.39
CA VAL A 318 -7.20 29.50 32.05
C VAL A 318 -7.21 30.37 33.32
N SER A 319 -7.94 29.94 34.34
CA SER A 319 -8.08 30.66 35.61
C SER A 319 -6.79 30.60 36.45
N VAL A 320 -6.04 29.50 36.35
CA VAL A 320 -4.81 29.25 37.13
C VAL A 320 -3.73 30.26 36.79
N VAL A 321 -3.55 30.58 35.50
CA VAL A 321 -2.49 31.50 35.04
C VAL A 321 -2.73 32.95 35.49
N LYS A 322 -3.94 33.30 35.93
CA LYS A 322 -4.29 34.65 36.41
C LYS A 322 -4.08 34.84 37.92
N LYS A 323 -3.83 33.77 38.68
CA LYS A 323 -3.65 33.84 40.14
C LYS A 323 -2.26 34.40 40.49
N ARG A 324 -2.20 35.24 41.52
CA ARG A 324 -0.93 35.81 42.04
C ARG A 324 -0.18 34.87 42.99
N ASN A 325 -0.92 34.11 43.80
CA ASN A 325 -0.35 33.11 44.71
C ASN A 325 -0.71 31.73 44.18
N LEU A 326 0.30 30.99 43.71
CA LEU A 326 0.15 29.65 43.15
C LEU A 326 0.55 28.61 44.19
N GLY A 327 -0.35 27.66 44.45
CA GLY A 327 -0.04 26.43 45.17
C GLY A 327 0.97 25.54 44.41
N GLU A 328 1.40 24.44 45.02
CA GLU A 328 2.40 23.54 44.42
C GLU A 328 1.91 22.91 43.10
N ASP A 329 0.67 22.42 43.06
CA ASP A 329 0.05 21.84 41.86
C ASP A 329 -0.15 22.89 40.74
N GLU A 330 -0.56 24.10 41.11
CA GLU A 330 -0.78 25.20 40.18
C GLU A 330 0.54 25.67 39.54
N ARG A 331 1.66 25.62 40.27
CA ARG A 331 3.00 25.88 39.71
C ARG A 331 3.37 24.82 38.67
N MET A 332 3.01 23.56 38.86
CA MET A 332 3.26 22.51 37.87
C MET A 332 2.46 22.76 36.58
N VAL A 333 1.20 23.21 36.70
CA VAL A 333 0.36 23.61 35.56
C VAL A 333 1.02 24.75 34.78
N VAL A 334 1.44 25.82 35.45
CA VAL A 334 2.11 26.97 34.79
C VAL A 334 3.40 26.56 34.10
N LYS A 335 4.22 25.71 34.74
CA LYS A 335 5.46 25.18 34.13
C LYS A 335 5.16 24.37 32.86
N ARG A 336 4.15 23.50 32.90
CA ARG A 336 3.70 22.72 31.75
C ARG A 336 3.19 23.60 30.61
N LEU A 337 2.44 24.66 30.93
CA LEU A 337 1.98 25.64 29.93
C LEU A 337 3.13 26.43 29.31
N GLY A 338 4.17 26.74 30.09
CA GLY A 338 5.41 27.30 29.58
C GLY A 338 6.07 26.40 28.53
N THR A 339 6.22 25.10 28.82
CA THR A 339 6.74 24.12 27.87
C THR A 339 5.87 24.03 26.61
N ASN A 340 4.55 24.01 26.78
CA ASN A 340 3.58 23.98 25.69
C ASN A 340 3.75 25.19 24.75
N ALA A 341 3.80 26.40 25.31
CA ALA A 341 4.03 27.62 24.53
C ALA A 341 5.38 27.63 23.81
N SER A 342 6.44 27.09 24.43
CA SER A 342 7.74 26.97 23.78
C SER A 342 7.70 26.02 22.58
N LEU A 343 6.94 24.91 22.65
CA LEU A 343 6.77 24.00 21.51
C LEU A 343 6.01 24.70 20.37
N VAL A 344 4.93 25.41 20.69
CA VAL A 344 4.16 26.18 19.69
C VAL A 344 5.01 27.28 19.05
N LEU A 345 5.86 27.94 19.83
CA LEU A 345 6.78 28.95 19.30
C LEU A 345 7.81 28.35 18.32
N SER A 346 8.37 27.18 18.63
CA SER A 346 9.44 26.57 17.81
C SER A 346 8.92 25.78 16.60
N TYR A 347 7.74 25.18 16.70
CA TYR A 347 7.20 24.25 15.70
C TYR A 347 5.86 24.67 15.11
N GLY A 348 5.27 25.78 15.57
CA GLY A 348 4.03 26.34 15.04
C GLY A 348 2.88 25.33 15.02
N ARG A 349 2.21 25.23 13.88
CA ARG A 349 1.10 24.29 13.63
C ARG A 349 1.46 22.83 13.90
N PHE A 350 2.71 22.41 13.71
CA PHE A 350 3.08 21.02 13.96
C PHE A 350 3.07 20.69 15.46
N ALA A 351 3.38 21.66 16.33
CA ALA A 351 3.15 21.49 17.77
C ALA A 351 1.65 21.39 18.10
N LEU A 352 0.80 22.18 17.43
CA LEU A 352 -0.66 22.08 17.60
C LEU A 352 -1.19 20.71 17.18
N LEU A 353 -0.72 20.16 16.05
CA LEU A 353 -1.07 18.81 15.59
C LEU A 353 -0.66 17.73 16.61
N ALA A 354 0.57 17.81 17.12
CA ALA A 354 1.05 16.86 18.13
C ALA A 354 0.25 16.96 19.44
N LEU A 355 -0.07 18.17 19.90
CA LEU A 355 -0.81 18.40 21.15
C LEU A 355 -2.32 18.12 21.02
N ALA A 356 -2.86 18.12 19.80
CA ALA A 356 -4.23 17.71 19.51
C ALA A 356 -4.42 16.19 19.52
N ALA A 357 -3.34 15.42 19.51
CA ALA A 357 -3.39 13.97 19.54
C ALA A 357 -3.77 13.43 20.92
N ARG A 358 -4.53 12.33 20.93
CA ARG A 358 -5.08 11.72 22.15
C ARG A 358 -3.94 11.16 23.00
N GLY A 359 -3.89 11.58 24.26
CA GLY A 359 -2.85 11.14 25.20
C GLY A 359 -1.47 11.75 24.97
N VAL A 360 -1.34 12.70 24.05
CA VAL A 360 -0.06 13.36 23.78
C VAL A 360 0.02 14.67 24.56
N GLY A 361 0.62 14.60 25.75
CA GLY A 361 0.95 15.79 26.56
C GLY A 361 2.21 16.52 26.07
N PRO A 362 2.56 17.69 26.65
CA PRO A 362 3.71 18.49 26.23
C PRO A 362 5.06 17.75 26.26
N VAL A 363 5.24 16.80 27.19
CA VAL A 363 6.46 15.98 27.27
C VAL A 363 6.57 15.03 26.06
N THR A 364 5.48 14.32 25.75
CA THR A 364 5.42 13.40 24.62
C THR A 364 5.52 14.15 23.29
N ALA A 365 4.82 15.29 23.16
CA ALA A 365 4.91 16.17 22.01
C ALA A 365 6.35 16.66 21.80
N ALA A 366 7.03 17.11 22.86
CA ALA A 366 8.43 17.51 22.78
C ALA A 366 9.34 16.37 22.29
N ARG A 367 9.12 15.14 22.77
CA ARG A 367 9.89 13.95 22.34
C ARG A 367 9.71 13.66 20.85
N ILE A 368 8.49 13.79 20.33
CA ILE A 368 8.19 13.59 18.90
C ILE A 368 8.84 14.71 18.07
N LEU A 369 8.57 15.97 18.42
CA LEU A 369 8.97 17.14 17.64
C LEU A 369 10.49 17.32 17.57
N ARG A 370 11.24 16.93 18.60
CA ARG A 370 12.73 17.01 18.63
C ARG A 370 13.41 16.25 17.49
N ARG A 371 12.73 15.29 16.86
CA ARG A 371 13.27 14.50 15.74
C ARG A 371 13.21 15.24 14.40
N TYR A 372 12.53 16.37 14.34
CA TYR A 372 12.20 17.07 13.12
C TYR A 372 12.65 18.53 13.19
N ARG A 373 12.96 19.12 12.03
CA ARG A 373 13.14 20.56 11.91
C ARG A 373 11.88 21.19 11.31
N PHE A 374 11.52 22.38 11.79
CA PHE A 374 10.33 23.09 11.33
C PHE A 374 10.30 23.25 9.79
N GLN A 375 11.42 23.67 9.21
CA GLN A 375 11.51 23.93 7.77
C GLN A 375 11.32 22.66 6.92
N GLU A 376 11.80 21.51 7.41
CA GLU A 376 11.60 20.20 6.76
C GLU A 376 10.14 19.75 6.82
N LEU A 377 9.47 20.00 7.94
CA LEU A 377 8.04 19.71 8.09
C LEU A 377 7.19 20.57 7.15
N VAL A 378 7.64 21.78 6.79
CA VAL A 378 6.93 22.62 5.81
C VAL A 378 7.20 22.16 4.37
N SER A 379 8.44 21.86 4.02
CA SER A 379 8.85 21.63 2.63
C SER A 379 8.70 20.19 2.15
N SER A 380 8.84 19.19 3.02
CA SER A 380 8.85 17.77 2.63
C SER A 380 7.57 17.05 3.05
N GLU A 381 6.89 16.46 2.07
CA GLU A 381 5.72 15.60 2.31
C GLU A 381 6.11 14.29 3.01
N GLU A 382 7.26 13.71 2.67
CA GLU A 382 7.75 12.46 3.28
C GLU A 382 8.05 12.64 4.77
N VAL A 383 8.67 13.77 5.14
CA VAL A 383 8.96 14.11 6.54
C VAL A 383 7.66 14.33 7.32
N ARG A 384 6.66 14.99 6.72
CA ARG A 384 5.32 15.14 7.31
C ARG A 384 4.64 13.79 7.55
N LYS A 385 4.68 12.87 6.59
CA LYS A 385 4.12 11.52 6.75
C LYS A 385 4.79 10.76 7.91
N ARG A 386 6.12 10.86 8.05
CA ARG A 386 6.84 10.29 9.19
C ARG A 386 6.43 10.90 10.53
N PHE A 387 6.27 12.22 10.58
CA PHE A 387 5.80 12.92 11.76
C PHE A 387 4.40 12.47 12.19
N LEU A 388 3.45 12.38 11.24
CA LEU A 388 2.10 11.88 11.50
C LEU A 388 2.12 10.42 11.98
N LYS A 389 3.00 9.59 11.44
CA LYS A 389 3.19 8.20 11.90
C LYS A 389 3.69 8.12 13.34
N ASP A 390 4.59 9.01 13.75
CA ASP A 390 5.06 9.08 15.13
C ASP A 390 3.96 9.56 16.09
N ILE A 391 3.09 10.49 15.67
CA ILE A 391 1.88 10.86 16.42
C ILE A 391 0.95 9.66 16.57
N TRP A 392 0.68 8.96 15.46
CA TRP A 392 -0.21 7.79 15.46
C TRP A 392 0.24 6.70 16.44
N ARG A 393 1.55 6.40 16.46
CA ARG A 393 2.14 5.47 17.42
C ARG A 393 1.95 5.91 18.86
N ALA A 394 2.04 7.21 19.14
CA ALA A 394 1.83 7.73 20.49
C ALA A 394 0.37 7.60 20.93
N GLU A 395 -0.60 7.81 20.03
CA GLU A 395 -2.02 7.57 20.33
C GLU A 395 -2.33 6.09 20.60
N LEU A 396 -1.71 5.18 19.83
CA LEU A 396 -1.82 3.73 20.05
C LEU A 396 -1.27 3.34 21.42
N GLN A 397 -0.07 3.81 21.77
CA GLN A 397 0.53 3.56 23.08
C GLN A 397 -0.34 4.08 24.23
N TYR A 398 -0.93 5.26 24.07
CA TYR A 398 -1.87 5.80 25.04
C TYR A 398 -3.13 4.93 25.15
N ALA A 399 -3.73 4.53 24.03
CA ALA A 399 -4.93 3.69 24.03
C ALA A 399 -4.70 2.31 24.66
N GLU A 400 -3.52 1.71 24.46
CA GLU A 400 -3.11 0.45 25.11
C GLU A 400 -2.94 0.60 26.63
N THR A 401 -2.32 1.70 27.07
CA THR A 401 -2.01 1.91 28.48
C THR A 401 -3.19 2.48 29.28
N ARG A 402 -4.15 3.16 28.64
CA ARG A 402 -5.26 3.86 29.30
C ARG A 402 -6.07 2.98 30.27
N GLY A 403 -6.27 1.70 29.95
CA GLY A 403 -6.98 0.75 30.83
C GLY A 403 -6.32 0.50 32.18
N PHE A 404 -5.02 0.81 32.32
CA PHE A 404 -4.29 0.73 33.59
C PHE A 404 -4.38 2.03 34.43
N TRP A 405 -4.70 3.18 33.83
CA TRP A 405 -4.72 4.49 34.51
C TRP A 405 -6.13 4.93 34.96
N ASP A 406 -7.18 4.40 34.34
CA ASP A 406 -8.58 4.69 34.71
C ASP A 406 -9.07 3.81 35.90
N ARG A 407 -8.19 3.04 36.56
CA ARG A 407 -8.50 2.13 37.70
C ARG A 407 -7.98 2.59 39.07
N ASP A 408 -7.39 3.78 39.18
CA ASP A 408 -7.01 4.40 40.46
C ASP A 408 -7.90 5.61 40.79
#